data_AF-A0A382V547-F1
#
_entry.id   AF-A0A382V547-F1
#
_cell.length_a   1.000
_cell.length_b   1.000
_cell.length_c   1.000
_cell.angle_alpha   90.00
_cell.angle_beta   90.00
_cell.angle_gamma   90.00
#
_symmetry.space_group_name_H-M   'P 1'
#
loop_
_entity.id
_entity.type
_entity.pdbx_description
1 polymer ?
#
loop_
_entity_poly.entity_id
_entity_poly.type
_entity_poly.pdbx_seq_one_letter_code
_entity_poly.pdbx_strand_id
1 'polypeptide(L)'
;MDKSIARQIAEFSVGLKFEDLSEVVVHEVKRYMYDSIGCALGGYHTNDVNIIRDIYMGMGGKDEATILGFGDKLPAVNATLINSLMVRALDFNDIYWKDDPSHPSDIIPAAWAVGEMVNANMKDVIVAIVLAYEFEQRLCLFAKPGVRERKWHHATLTQFVSPIVAGKLLGLVVD
;
A
#
# COMPACT_ATOMS: atom_id res chain seq x y z
N MET A 1 -26.86 -18.53 6.62
CA MET A 1 -26.17 -17.50 7.42
C MET A 1 -25.52 -16.55 6.43
N ASP A 2 -25.73 -15.25 6.62
CA ASP A 2 -25.09 -14.24 5.77
C ASP A 2 -23.57 -14.25 5.99
N LYS A 3 -22.80 -14.01 4.93
CA LYS A 3 -21.34 -13.97 5.01
C LYS A 3 -20.90 -12.75 5.82
N SER A 4 -19.91 -12.91 6.71
CA SER A 4 -19.28 -11.78 7.41
C SER A 4 -18.66 -10.79 6.40
N ILE A 5 -18.54 -9.53 6.77
CA ILE A 5 -17.88 -8.51 5.92
C ILE A 5 -16.44 -8.92 5.60
N ALA A 6 -15.70 -9.45 6.58
CA ALA A 6 -14.36 -9.95 6.37
C ALA A 6 -14.32 -11.07 5.31
N ARG A 7 -15.30 -12.00 5.32
CA ARG A 7 -15.38 -13.06 4.31
C ARG A 7 -15.68 -12.50 2.92
N GLN A 8 -16.56 -11.50 2.82
CA GLN A 8 -16.87 -10.86 1.54
C GLN A 8 -15.65 -10.13 0.95
N ILE A 9 -14.88 -9.44 1.80
CA ILE A 9 -13.61 -8.78 1.41
C ILE A 9 -12.58 -9.81 0.93
N ALA A 10 -12.40 -10.91 1.66
CA ALA A 10 -11.47 -11.97 1.28
C ALA A 10 -11.86 -12.61 -0.06
N GLU A 11 -13.14 -12.95 -0.25
CA GLU A 11 -13.64 -13.52 -1.51
C GLU A 11 -13.45 -12.57 -2.69
N PHE A 12 -13.74 -11.28 -2.51
CA PHE A 12 -13.52 -10.27 -3.54
C PHE A 12 -12.02 -10.14 -3.88
N SER A 13 -11.15 -10.08 -2.87
CA SER A 13 -9.71 -9.89 -3.04
C SER A 13 -9.08 -11.08 -3.78
N VAL A 14 -9.45 -12.30 -3.41
CA VAL A 14 -8.99 -13.52 -4.08
C VAL A 14 -9.55 -13.58 -5.50
N GLY A 15 -10.83 -13.24 -5.69
CA GLY A 15 -11.53 -13.34 -6.96
C GLY A 15 -11.13 -12.31 -8.02
N LEU A 16 -10.72 -11.10 -7.63
CA LEU A 16 -10.40 -10.01 -8.56
C LEU A 16 -9.16 -10.36 -9.41
N LYS A 17 -9.28 -10.23 -10.73
CA LYS A 17 -8.21 -10.46 -11.70
C LYS A 17 -7.90 -9.21 -12.49
N PHE A 18 -6.75 -9.19 -13.14
CA PHE A 18 -6.35 -8.07 -14.00
C PHE A 18 -7.33 -7.87 -15.17
N GLU A 19 -7.87 -8.97 -15.69
CA GLU A 19 -8.84 -8.97 -16.80
C GLU A 19 -10.19 -8.35 -16.43
N ASP A 20 -10.49 -8.22 -15.13
CA ASP A 20 -11.69 -7.55 -14.63
C ASP A 20 -11.53 -6.01 -14.60
N LEU A 21 -10.31 -5.51 -14.79
CA LEU A 21 -9.99 -4.08 -14.72
C LEU A 21 -10.21 -3.40 -16.07
N SER A 22 -10.89 -2.25 -16.05
CA SER A 22 -10.98 -1.40 -17.23
C SER A 22 -9.63 -0.74 -17.53
N GLU A 23 -9.42 -0.34 -18.79
CA GLU A 23 -8.21 0.38 -19.20
C GLU A 23 -7.99 1.67 -18.39
N VAL A 24 -9.08 2.34 -18.01
CA VAL A 24 -9.04 3.55 -17.19
C VAL A 24 -8.49 3.23 -15.79
N VAL A 25 -8.96 2.16 -15.14
CA VAL A 25 -8.45 1.75 -13.82
C VAL A 25 -6.96 1.43 -13.90
N VAL A 26 -6.54 0.68 -14.93
CA VAL A 26 -5.13 0.34 -15.14
C VAL A 26 -4.28 1.60 -15.37
N HIS A 27 -4.79 2.57 -16.12
CA HIS A 27 -4.12 3.85 -16.35
C HIS A 27 -3.92 4.64 -15.05
N GLU A 28 -4.97 4.73 -14.23
CA GLU A 28 -4.96 5.45 -12.96
C GLU A 28 -3.98 4.82 -11.97
N VAL A 29 -3.96 3.50 -11.82
CA VAL A 29 -2.98 2.79 -10.98
C VAL A 29 -1.55 3.12 -11.39
N LYS A 30 -1.25 3.10 -12.70
CA LYS A 30 0.08 3.47 -13.21
C LYS A 30 0.41 4.93 -12.86
N ARG A 31 -0.55 5.85 -12.97
CA ARG A 31 -0.37 7.25 -12.60
C ARG A 31 -0.03 7.41 -11.12
N TYR A 32 -0.77 6.73 -10.24
CA TYR A 32 -0.49 6.74 -8.79
C TYR A 32 0.86 6.13 -8.45
N MET A 33 1.30 5.09 -9.16
CA MET A 33 2.65 4.54 -9.00
C MET A 33 3.72 5.57 -9.38
N TYR A 34 3.57 6.26 -10.51
CA TYR A 34 4.53 7.30 -10.93
C TYR A 34 4.59 8.47 -9.94
N ASP A 35 3.43 8.92 -9.46
CA ASP A 35 3.30 9.96 -8.43
C ASP A 35 4.02 9.54 -7.13
N SER A 36 3.77 8.31 -6.67
CA SER A 36 4.37 7.77 -5.45
C SER A 36 5.88 7.62 -5.55
N ILE A 37 6.40 7.18 -6.70
CA ILE A 37 7.85 7.15 -6.94
C ILE A 37 8.43 8.57 -6.89
N GLY A 38 7.75 9.55 -7.50
CA GLY A 38 8.17 10.95 -7.44
C GLY A 38 8.23 11.48 -6.01
N CYS A 39 7.21 11.18 -5.20
CA CYS A 39 7.18 11.55 -3.78
C CYS A 39 8.31 10.86 -3.00
N ALA A 40 8.52 9.56 -3.21
CA ALA A 40 9.60 8.82 -2.57
C ALA A 40 10.98 9.40 -2.91
N LEU A 41 11.23 9.73 -4.17
CA LEU A 41 12.48 10.37 -4.60
C LEU A 41 12.65 11.80 -4.07
N GLY A 42 11.55 12.53 -3.82
CA GLY A 42 11.61 13.81 -3.12
C GLY A 42 11.91 13.64 -1.62
N GLY A 43 11.37 12.59 -1.01
CA GLY A 43 11.46 12.31 0.42
C GLY A 43 12.68 11.52 0.87
N TYR A 44 13.39 10.79 -0.01
CA TYR A 44 14.37 9.78 0.44
C TYR A 44 15.56 10.31 1.25
N HIS A 45 15.83 11.61 1.23
CA HIS A 45 16.90 12.25 2.00
C HIS A 45 16.42 13.00 3.25
N THR A 46 15.15 12.89 3.62
CA THR A 46 14.66 13.47 4.88
C THR A 46 15.31 12.76 6.07
N ASN A 47 15.43 13.48 7.20
CA ASN A 47 16.15 12.99 8.38
C ASN A 47 15.52 11.72 8.97
N ASP A 48 14.18 11.67 9.01
CA ASP A 48 13.41 10.52 9.48
C ASP A 48 13.60 9.27 8.61
N VAL A 49 13.65 9.41 7.28
CA VAL A 49 13.96 8.30 6.35
C VAL A 49 15.35 7.73 6.61
N ASN A 50 16.37 8.59 6.74
CA ASN A 50 17.73 8.13 7.01
C ASN A 50 17.83 7.42 8.37
N ILE A 51 17.21 7.97 9.42
CA ILE A 51 17.20 7.36 10.76
C ILE A 51 16.57 5.96 10.71
N ILE A 52 15.38 5.81 10.11
CA ILE A 52 14.70 4.52 10.08
C ILE A 52 15.45 3.51 9.22
N ARG A 53 16.05 3.95 8.10
CA ARG A 53 16.90 3.11 7.26
C ARG A 53 18.09 2.60 8.04
N ASP A 54 18.82 3.46 8.74
CA ASP A 54 20.02 3.06 9.49
C ASP A 54 19.69 2.04 10.59
N ILE A 55 18.54 2.19 11.27
CA ILE A 55 18.05 1.22 12.26
C ILE A 55 17.85 -0.15 11.60
N TYR A 56 17.11 -0.22 10.50
CA TYR A 56 16.80 -1.51 9.86
C TYR A 56 18.00 -2.13 9.13
N MET A 57 18.91 -1.32 8.57
CA MET A 57 20.18 -1.81 8.04
C MET A 57 21.05 -2.43 9.13
N GLY A 58 21.03 -1.86 10.35
CA GLY A 58 21.72 -2.44 11.51
C GLY A 58 21.09 -3.74 12.02
N MET A 59 19.76 -3.91 11.89
CA MET A 59 19.07 -5.17 12.20
C MET A 59 19.34 -6.26 11.15
N GLY A 60 19.45 -5.87 9.88
CA GLY A 60 19.63 -6.79 8.76
C GLY A 60 18.43 -7.71 8.54
N GLY A 61 18.67 -8.83 7.87
CA GLY A 61 17.65 -9.83 7.55
C GLY A 61 17.85 -10.41 6.15
N LYS A 62 16.79 -11.01 5.60
CA LYS A 62 16.81 -11.55 4.24
C LYS A 62 16.57 -10.45 3.21
N ASP A 63 17.33 -10.47 2.12
CA ASP A 63 17.19 -9.52 1.02
C ASP A 63 15.96 -9.84 0.16
N GLU A 64 14.80 -9.30 0.53
CA GLU A 64 13.51 -9.62 -0.10
C GLU A 64 12.98 -8.49 -0.97
N ALA A 65 13.18 -7.24 -0.56
CA ALA A 65 12.69 -6.07 -1.29
C ALA A 65 13.65 -4.89 -1.21
N THR A 66 13.64 -4.06 -2.24
CA THR A 66 14.52 -2.93 -2.44
C THR A 66 14.01 -1.68 -1.70
N ILE A 67 14.92 -0.96 -1.05
CA ILE A 67 14.68 0.39 -0.54
C ILE A 67 14.86 1.39 -1.68
N LEU A 68 13.79 2.10 -2.03
CA LEU A 68 13.78 3.05 -3.14
C LEU A 68 14.84 4.15 -2.93
N GLY A 69 15.53 4.52 -4.01
CA GLY A 69 16.58 5.55 -3.98
C GLY A 69 17.95 5.09 -3.44
N PHE A 70 18.01 4.00 -2.67
CA PHE A 70 19.26 3.50 -2.10
C PHE A 70 19.77 2.21 -2.78
N GLY A 71 18.87 1.33 -3.22
CA GLY A 71 19.23 0.06 -3.86
C GLY A 71 19.60 -1.06 -2.87
N ASP A 72 19.70 -0.77 -1.57
CA ASP A 72 19.79 -1.79 -0.53
C ASP A 72 18.54 -2.68 -0.53
N LYS A 73 18.69 -3.91 -0.03
CA LYS A 73 17.57 -4.82 0.18
C LYS A 73 17.44 -5.19 1.66
N LEU A 74 16.20 -5.44 2.07
CA LEU A 74 15.82 -5.81 3.43
C LEU A 74 14.64 -6.79 3.39
N PRO A 75 14.25 -7.38 4.54
CA PRO A 75 13.00 -8.12 4.64
C PRO A 75 11.83 -7.27 4.12
N ALA A 76 10.88 -7.88 3.42
CA ALA A 76 9.88 -7.14 2.66
C ALA A 76 9.08 -6.17 3.54
N VAL A 77 8.75 -6.58 4.77
CA VAL A 77 8.05 -5.75 5.75
C VAL A 77 8.84 -4.50 6.17
N ASN A 78 10.17 -4.60 6.28
CA ASN A 78 11.05 -3.49 6.66
C ASN A 78 11.19 -2.52 5.48
N ALA A 79 11.42 -3.05 4.27
CA ALA A 79 11.48 -2.25 3.06
C ALA A 79 10.15 -1.52 2.79
N THR A 80 9.00 -2.17 3.01
CA THR A 80 7.67 -1.53 2.94
C THR A 80 7.59 -0.33 3.86
N LEU A 81 7.99 -0.45 5.12
CA LEU A 81 7.89 0.65 6.08
C LEU A 81 8.74 1.86 5.67
N ILE A 82 9.99 1.63 5.24
CA ILE A 82 10.89 2.70 4.80
C ILE A 82 10.35 3.35 3.52
N ASN A 83 9.91 2.54 2.56
CA ASN A 83 9.36 3.04 1.31
C ASN A 83 8.04 3.81 1.52
N SER A 84 7.15 3.36 2.41
CA SER A 84 5.94 4.10 2.80
C SER A 84 6.28 5.42 3.49
N LEU A 85 7.28 5.45 4.37
CA LEU A 85 7.74 6.70 4.94
C LEU A 85 8.24 7.66 3.86
N MET A 86 9.03 7.19 2.89
CA MET A 86 9.52 8.03 1.79
C MET A 86 8.40 8.61 0.94
N VAL A 87 7.39 7.80 0.58
CA VAL A 87 6.21 8.27 -0.16
C VAL A 87 5.48 9.36 0.64
N ARG A 88 5.41 9.22 1.96
CA ARG A 88 4.64 10.09 2.85
C ARG A 88 5.40 11.33 3.35
N ALA A 89 6.72 11.31 3.35
CA ALA A 89 7.57 12.23 4.13
C ALA A 89 7.30 13.72 3.85
N LEU A 90 6.92 14.06 2.62
CA LEU A 90 6.68 15.45 2.19
C LEU A 90 5.20 15.84 2.14
N ASP A 91 4.27 14.92 2.46
CA ASP A 91 2.81 15.12 2.34
C ASP A 91 2.39 15.62 0.93
N PHE A 92 3.10 15.15 -0.10
CA PHE A 92 2.90 15.50 -1.52
C PHE A 92 2.19 14.39 -2.31
N ASN A 93 1.98 13.24 -1.69
CA ASN A 93 1.33 12.09 -2.33
C ASN A 93 -0.18 12.28 -2.49
N ASP A 94 -0.77 11.46 -3.35
CA ASP A 94 -2.18 11.53 -3.74
C ASP A 94 -3.16 11.68 -2.57
N ILE A 95 -4.34 12.26 -2.83
CA ILE A 95 -5.35 12.44 -1.79
C ILE A 95 -6.74 12.05 -2.26
N TYR A 96 -7.42 11.26 -1.45
CA TYR A 96 -8.85 10.98 -1.56
C TYR A 96 -9.62 11.97 -0.68
N TRP A 97 -10.25 12.97 -1.29
CA TRP A 97 -10.91 14.07 -0.58
C TRP A 97 -12.44 13.91 -0.56
N LYS A 98 -12.96 13.00 0.28
CA LYS A 98 -14.41 12.77 0.48
C LYS A 98 -14.78 12.86 1.97
N ASP A 99 -15.62 11.95 2.48
CA ASP A 99 -16.14 11.98 3.87
C ASP A 99 -14.99 11.99 4.88
N ASP A 100 -14.13 10.97 4.87
CA ASP A 100 -12.86 10.93 5.61
C ASP A 100 -11.70 11.04 4.61
N PRO A 101 -10.82 12.05 4.70
CA PRO A 101 -9.72 12.20 3.75
C PRO A 101 -8.60 11.20 4.04
N SER A 102 -8.07 10.57 2.99
CA SER A 102 -6.96 9.63 3.11
C SER A 102 -5.95 9.76 1.97
N HIS A 103 -4.77 9.15 2.14
CA HIS A 103 -3.74 9.01 1.11
C HIS A 103 -3.55 7.52 0.78
N PRO A 104 -4.33 6.94 -0.16
CA PRO A 104 -4.25 5.51 -0.44
C PRO A 104 -2.89 5.06 -0.98
N SER A 105 -2.10 5.97 -1.57
CA SER A 105 -0.73 5.67 -2.01
C SER A 105 0.20 5.24 -0.88
N ASP A 106 -0.13 5.51 0.40
CA ASP A 106 0.61 5.01 1.58
C ASP A 106 0.76 3.47 1.56
N ILE A 107 -0.16 2.76 0.88
CA ILE A 107 -0.21 1.31 0.79
C ILE A 107 0.59 0.75 -0.40
N ILE A 108 0.88 1.56 -1.42
CA ILE A 108 1.56 1.10 -2.65
C ILE A 108 2.91 0.41 -2.35
N PRO A 109 3.74 0.88 -1.39
CA PRO A 109 4.98 0.19 -1.05
C PRO A 109 4.82 -1.22 -0.49
N ALA A 110 3.65 -1.58 0.06
CA ALA A 110 3.34 -2.96 0.43
C ALA A 110 3.21 -3.83 -0.83
N ALA A 111 2.54 -3.31 -1.88
CA ALA A 111 2.43 -4.01 -3.15
C ALA A 111 3.78 -4.17 -3.85
N TRP A 112 4.62 -3.13 -3.83
CA TRP A 112 5.96 -3.19 -4.43
C TRP A 112 6.88 -4.17 -3.72
N ALA A 113 7.00 -4.08 -2.40
CA ALA A 113 7.94 -4.90 -1.65
C ALA A 113 7.53 -6.39 -1.67
N VAL A 114 6.25 -6.69 -1.45
CA VAL A 114 5.77 -8.08 -1.52
C VAL A 114 5.83 -8.59 -2.95
N GLY A 115 5.52 -7.75 -3.93
CA GLY A 115 5.63 -8.08 -5.35
C GLY A 115 7.06 -8.45 -5.74
N GLU A 116 8.06 -7.69 -5.29
CA GLU A 116 9.47 -8.01 -5.51
C GLU A 116 9.86 -9.31 -4.80
N MET A 117 9.48 -9.48 -3.54
CA MET A 117 9.79 -10.66 -2.72
C MET A 117 9.33 -11.97 -3.37
N VAL A 118 8.17 -11.97 -4.03
CA VAL A 118 7.59 -13.15 -4.69
C VAL A 118 7.86 -13.17 -6.20
N ASN A 119 8.62 -12.21 -6.73
CA ASN A 119 8.85 -12.03 -8.16
C ASN A 119 7.54 -11.97 -8.98
N ALA A 120 6.55 -11.24 -8.47
CA ALA A 120 5.25 -11.04 -9.10
C ALA A 120 5.37 -10.29 -10.42
N ASN A 121 4.50 -10.62 -11.37
CA ASN A 121 4.37 -9.81 -12.57
C ASN A 121 3.60 -8.51 -12.26
N MET A 122 3.76 -7.50 -13.11
CA MET A 122 3.13 -6.19 -12.89
C MET A 122 1.61 -6.20 -12.97
N LYS A 123 0.97 -7.19 -13.59
CA LYS A 123 -0.50 -7.29 -13.58
C LYS A 123 -0.99 -7.61 -12.17
N ASP A 124 -0.32 -8.52 -11.48
CA ASP A 124 -0.68 -8.89 -10.10
C ASP A 124 -0.43 -7.71 -9.14
N VAL A 125 0.66 -6.97 -9.32
CA VAL A 125 0.94 -5.74 -8.55
C VAL A 125 -0.13 -4.68 -8.79
N ILE A 126 -0.58 -4.48 -10.03
CA ILE A 126 -1.67 -3.54 -10.35
C ILE A 126 -2.96 -3.97 -9.65
N VAL A 127 -3.33 -5.26 -9.69
CA VAL A 127 -4.52 -5.76 -9.00
C VAL A 127 -4.42 -5.52 -7.49
N ALA A 128 -3.25 -5.77 -6.89
CA ALA A 128 -3.02 -5.52 -5.47
C ALA A 128 -3.16 -4.02 -5.11
N ILE A 129 -2.69 -3.10 -5.96
CA ILE A 129 -2.89 -1.66 -5.77
C ILE A 129 -4.37 -1.28 -5.93
N VAL A 130 -5.10 -1.88 -6.87
CA VAL A 130 -6.57 -1.68 -6.96
C VAL A 130 -7.25 -2.05 -5.65
N LEU A 131 -6.91 -3.20 -5.06
CA LEU A 131 -7.47 -3.62 -3.76
C LEU A 131 -7.12 -2.63 -2.63
N ALA A 132 -5.92 -2.04 -2.66
CA ALA A 132 -5.51 -1.01 -1.72
C ALA A 132 -6.46 0.19 -1.75
N TYR A 133 -6.70 0.74 -2.94
CA TYR A 133 -7.57 1.91 -3.14
C TYR A 133 -9.03 1.57 -2.86
N GLU A 134 -9.51 0.42 -3.35
CA GLU A 134 -10.89 -0.03 -3.20
C GLU A 134 -11.30 -0.12 -1.72
N PHE A 135 -10.48 -0.77 -0.89
CA PHE A 135 -10.84 -0.97 0.51
C PHE A 135 -10.54 0.23 1.39
N GLU A 136 -9.47 0.98 1.13
CA GLU A 136 -9.20 2.22 1.86
C GLU A 136 -10.36 3.22 1.67
N GLN A 137 -10.78 3.44 0.43
CA GLN A 137 -11.86 4.38 0.13
C GLN A 137 -13.21 3.89 0.67
N ARG A 138 -13.49 2.58 0.64
CA ARG A 138 -14.69 2.01 1.28
C ARG A 138 -14.71 2.21 2.79
N LEU A 139 -13.56 2.05 3.47
CA LEU A 139 -13.45 2.31 4.91
C LEU A 139 -13.66 3.80 5.21
N CYS A 140 -13.13 4.70 4.39
CA CYS A 140 -13.35 6.14 4.52
C CYS A 140 -14.84 6.52 4.37
N LEU A 141 -15.55 5.90 3.42
CA LEU A 141 -16.99 6.13 3.22
C LEU A 141 -17.86 5.54 4.34
N PHE A 142 -17.42 4.46 4.95
CA PHE A 142 -18.13 3.82 6.06
C PHE A 142 -17.96 4.60 7.37
N ALA A 143 -16.77 5.14 7.61
CA ALA A 143 -16.47 5.92 8.80
C ALA A 143 -17.25 7.24 8.78
N LYS A 144 -18.37 7.33 9.52
CA LYS A 144 -19.15 8.58 9.69
C LYS A 144 -19.17 9.03 11.15
N PRO A 145 -18.84 10.28 11.50
CA PRO A 145 -18.48 11.41 10.63
C PRO A 145 -17.05 11.39 10.04
N GLY A 146 -16.35 10.25 10.04
CA GLY A 146 -14.92 10.09 9.73
C GLY A 146 -14.09 9.79 11.00
N VAL A 147 -12.93 9.15 10.86
CA VAL A 147 -12.04 8.87 12.00
C VAL A 147 -11.26 10.10 12.42
N ARG A 148 -10.98 11.01 11.48
CA ARG A 148 -10.36 12.32 11.74
C ARG A 148 -11.17 13.19 12.71
N GLU A 149 -12.49 13.18 12.56
CA GLU A 149 -13.45 13.89 13.41
C GLU A 149 -13.44 13.32 14.83
N ARG A 150 -13.02 12.07 14.96
CA ARG A 150 -12.77 11.35 16.22
C ARG A 150 -11.31 11.44 16.68
N LYS A 151 -10.51 12.33 16.10
CA LYS A 151 -9.10 12.60 16.44
C LYS A 151 -8.11 11.50 16.07
N TRP A 152 -8.49 10.58 15.17
CA TRP A 152 -7.58 9.57 14.62
C TRP A 152 -7.07 10.00 13.24
N HIS A 153 -5.87 9.56 12.87
CA HIS A 153 -5.37 9.72 11.50
C HIS A 153 -5.93 8.61 10.61
N HIS A 154 -6.19 8.87 9.31
CA HIS A 154 -6.70 7.87 8.38
C HIS A 154 -5.76 6.66 8.20
N ALA A 155 -4.46 6.82 8.50
CA ALA A 155 -3.51 5.70 8.60
C ALA A 155 -4.02 4.55 9.51
N THR A 156 -4.94 4.84 10.43
CA THR A 156 -5.65 3.85 11.26
C THR A 156 -6.55 2.91 10.44
N LEU A 157 -7.06 3.36 9.28
CA LEU A 157 -7.80 2.56 8.31
C LEU A 157 -6.81 1.81 7.39
N THR A 158 -5.78 2.50 6.92
CA THR A 158 -4.73 1.99 6.02
C THR A 158 -4.09 0.70 6.53
N GLN A 159 -3.83 0.59 7.84
CA GLN A 159 -3.27 -0.63 8.45
C GLN A 159 -4.17 -1.88 8.28
N PHE A 160 -5.49 -1.72 8.15
CA PHE A 160 -6.41 -2.85 7.94
C PHE A 160 -6.45 -3.31 6.49
N VAL A 161 -6.02 -2.46 5.56
CA VAL A 161 -6.03 -2.73 4.12
C VAL A 161 -4.70 -3.33 3.65
N SER A 162 -3.57 -2.88 4.19
CA SER A 162 -2.24 -3.38 3.79
C SER A 162 -2.10 -4.92 3.81
N PRO A 163 -2.63 -5.67 4.80
CA PRO A 163 -2.61 -7.13 4.78
C PRO A 163 -3.37 -7.76 3.62
N ILE A 164 -4.42 -7.12 3.09
CA ILE A 164 -5.18 -7.61 1.93
C ILE A 164 -4.29 -7.56 0.68
N VAL A 165 -3.56 -6.47 0.52
CA VAL A 165 -2.61 -6.24 -0.59
C VAL A 165 -1.49 -7.27 -0.55
N ALA A 166 -0.87 -7.45 0.61
CA ALA A 166 0.17 -8.46 0.80
C ALA A 166 -0.38 -9.88 0.56
N GLY A 167 -1.56 -10.20 1.11
CA GLY A 167 -2.20 -11.50 0.96
C GLY A 167 -2.51 -11.85 -0.49
N LYS A 168 -2.94 -10.86 -1.30
CA LYS A 168 -3.15 -11.04 -2.74
C LYS A 168 -1.88 -11.48 -3.45
N LEU A 169 -0.76 -10.81 -3.19
CA LEU A 169 0.53 -11.09 -3.83
C LEU A 169 1.18 -12.37 -3.32
N LEU A 170 0.96 -12.72 -2.04
CA LEU A 170 1.39 -13.99 -1.45
C LEU A 170 0.60 -15.21 -1.94
N GLY A 171 -0.47 -15.00 -2.72
CA GLY A 171 -1.31 -16.08 -3.22
C GLY A 171 -2.13 -16.76 -2.11
N LEU A 172 -2.51 -16.01 -1.07
CA LEU A 172 -3.34 -16.53 0.00
C LEU A 172 -4.75 -16.88 -0.50
N VAL A 173 -5.37 -17.85 0.16
CA VAL A 173 -6.75 -18.28 -0.10
C VAL A 173 -7.74 -17.51 0.78
N VAL A 174 -9.03 -17.79 0.63
CA VAL A 174 -10.11 -17.04 1.30
C VAL A 174 -10.17 -17.29 2.82
N ASP A 175 -9.69 -18.45 3.28
CA ASP A 175 -9.66 -18.86 4.69
C ASP A 175 -8.43 -18.30 5.42
#